data_AF-A0A3M1EF00-F1
#
_entry.id   AF-A0A3M1EF00-F1
#
_cell.length_a   1.000
_cell.length_b   1.000
_cell.length_c   1.000
_cell.angle_alpha   90.00
_cell.angle_beta   90.00
_cell.angle_gamma   90.00
#
_symmetry.space_group_name_H-M   'P 1'
#
loop_
_entity.id
_entity.type
_entity.pdbx_description
1 polymer ?
#
loop_
_entity_poly.entity_id
_entity_poly.type
_entity_poly.pdbx_seq_one_letter_code
_entity_poly.pdbx_strand_id
1 'polypeptide(L)'
;VALFLVLLGLGFGAAPALLIQAISALALSTILGAITFLPGGLGVVDGSLTGLLLLLTGTGAETAVAATLIIRLATLWFGVALGISTLIAFRRELLPASSTAMDAVR
;
A
#
# COMPACT_ATOMS: atom_id res chain seq x y z
N VAL A 1 11.32 0.31 -6.59
CA VAL A 1 11.98 1.63 -6.72
C VAL A 1 11.50 2.63 -5.65
N ALA A 2 10.20 2.88 -5.48
CA ALA A 2 9.72 3.87 -4.49
C ALA A 2 10.24 3.64 -3.05
N LEU A 3 10.22 2.40 -2.54
CA LEU A 3 10.77 2.11 -1.21
C LEU A 3 12.28 2.42 -1.09
N PHE A 4 13.04 2.20 -2.16
CA PHE A 4 14.47 2.56 -2.18
C PHE A 4 14.65 4.09 -2.06
N LEU A 5 13.79 4.89 -2.69
CA LEU A 5 13.83 6.36 -2.55
C LEU A 5 13.45 6.80 -1.13
N VAL A 6 12.50 6.12 -0.48
CA VAL A 6 12.16 6.37 0.93
C VAL A 6 13.35 6.09 1.83
N LEU A 7 14.03 4.95 1.65
CA LEU A 7 15.24 4.62 2.40
C LEU A 7 16.35 5.65 2.14
N LEU A 8 16.56 6.08 0.90
CA LEU A 8 17.52 7.13 0.58
C LEU A 8 17.19 8.45 1.32
N GLY A 9 15.91 8.84 1.36
CA GLY A 9 15.45 10.01 2.10
C GLY A 9 15.57 9.90 3.62
N LEU A 10 15.60 8.68 4.16
CA LEU A 10 15.83 8.39 5.58
C LEU A 10 17.33 8.35 5.94
N GLY A 11 18.22 8.69 5.01
CA GLY A 11 19.67 8.83 5.26
C GLY A 11 20.50 7.59 4.93
N PHE A 12 19.92 6.59 4.25
CA PHE A 12 20.69 5.43 3.78
C PHE A 12 21.57 5.79 2.58
N GLY A 13 22.76 5.19 2.50
CA GLY A 13 23.62 5.33 1.34
C GLY A 13 23.01 4.69 0.09
N ALA A 14 23.12 5.35 -1.06
CA ALA A 14 22.70 4.80 -2.34
C ALA A 14 23.63 3.64 -2.74
N ALA A 15 23.18 2.41 -2.51
CA ALA A 15 23.89 1.19 -2.89
C ALA A 15 23.00 0.27 -3.74
N PRO A 16 23.54 -0.41 -4.77
CA PRO A 16 22.78 -1.40 -5.55
C PRO A 16 22.19 -2.52 -4.67
N ALA A 17 22.90 -2.91 -3.61
CA ALA A 17 22.41 -3.90 -2.65
C ALA A 17 21.13 -3.44 -1.95
N LEU A 18 21.06 -2.17 -1.55
CA LEU A 18 19.88 -1.59 -0.89
C LEU A 18 18.65 -1.59 -1.81
N LEU A 19 18.86 -1.35 -3.11
CA LEU A 19 17.80 -1.41 -4.11
C LEU A 19 17.21 -2.83 -4.18
N ILE A 20 18.06 -3.85 -4.24
CA ILE A 20 17.64 -5.25 -4.28
C ILE A 20 16.89 -5.62 -2.99
N GLN A 21 17.41 -5.22 -1.83
CA GLN A 21 16.77 -5.46 -0.54
C GLN A 21 15.38 -4.81 -0.46
N ALA A 22 15.26 -3.55 -0.88
CA ALA A 22 13.99 -2.84 -0.89
C ALA A 22 12.97 -3.48 -1.84
N ILE A 23 13.39 -3.87 -3.05
CA ILE A 23 12.49 -4.53 -4.01
C ILE A 23 12.02 -5.88 -3.48
N SER A 24 12.95 -6.70 -2.98
CA SER A 24 12.64 -8.02 -2.43
C SER A 24 11.73 -7.94 -1.21
N ALA A 25 12.01 -7.02 -0.27
CA ALA A 25 11.19 -6.83 0.92
C ALA A 25 9.76 -6.41 0.57
N LEU A 26 9.60 -5.43 -0.33
CA LEU A 26 8.29 -4.98 -0.80
C LEU A 26 7.54 -6.11 -1.51
N ALA A 27 8.19 -6.82 -2.44
CA ALA A 27 7.57 -7.89 -3.22
C ALA A 27 7.09 -9.05 -2.32
N LEU A 28 7.96 -9.57 -1.44
CA LEU A 28 7.60 -10.64 -0.51
C LEU A 28 6.46 -10.21 0.42
N SER A 29 6.53 -8.98 0.94
CA SER A 29 5.48 -8.45 1.80
C SER A 29 4.14 -8.33 1.06
N THR A 30 4.13 -7.94 -0.22
CA THR A 30 2.89 -7.88 -1.02
C THR A 30 2.29 -9.25 -1.28
N ILE A 31 3.12 -10.27 -1.52
CA ILE A 31 2.67 -11.66 -1.67
C ILE A 31 2.01 -12.12 -0.36
N LEU A 32 2.66 -11.89 0.79
CA LEU A 32 2.11 -12.21 2.10
C LEU A 32 0.78 -11.49 2.33
N GLY A 33 0.70 -10.20 2.00
CA GLY A 33 -0.54 -9.44 2.05
C GLY A 33 -1.67 -10.04 1.21
N ALA A 34 -1.36 -10.44 -0.03
CA ALA A 34 -2.34 -11.03 -0.95
C ALA A 34 -2.91 -12.36 -0.43
N ILE A 35 -2.08 -13.20 0.19
CA ILE A 35 -2.50 -14.50 0.76
C ILE A 35 -3.53 -14.31 1.88
N THR A 36 -3.49 -13.18 2.59
CA THR A 36 -4.38 -12.95 3.74
C THR A 36 -5.75 -12.39 3.39
N PHE A 37 -5.97 -11.96 2.15
CA PHE A 37 -7.23 -11.36 1.68
C PHE A 37 -7.76 -10.18 2.54
N LEU A 38 -6.92 -9.58 3.39
CA LEU A 38 -7.29 -8.36 4.10
C LEU A 38 -7.37 -7.20 3.11
N PRO A 39 -8.33 -6.28 3.25
CA PRO A 39 -8.44 -5.11 2.39
C PRO A 39 -7.13 -4.30 2.47
N GLY A 40 -6.41 -4.26 1.36
CA GLY A 40 -5.10 -3.63 1.26
C GLY A 40 -3.96 -4.35 2.00
N GLY A 41 -4.16 -5.53 2.60
CA GLY A 41 -3.12 -6.28 3.33
C GLY A 41 -2.64 -5.57 4.62
N LEU A 42 -3.51 -4.79 5.26
CA LEU A 42 -3.20 -4.08 6.51
C LEU A 42 -2.79 -5.05 7.63
N GLY A 43 -1.79 -4.66 8.45
CA GLY A 43 -1.22 -5.50 9.50
C GLY A 43 -0.18 -6.50 8.99
N VAL A 44 -0.55 -7.35 8.02
CA VAL A 44 0.36 -8.39 7.51
C VAL A 44 1.49 -7.76 6.68
N VAL A 45 1.15 -6.86 5.77
CA VAL A 45 2.16 -6.15 4.96
C VAL A 45 2.99 -5.23 5.85
N ASP A 46 2.40 -4.57 6.84
CA ASP A 46 3.14 -3.68 7.75
C ASP A 46 4.19 -4.44 8.55
N GLY A 47 3.77 -5.55 9.18
CA GLY A 47 4.64 -6.38 10.00
C GLY A 47 5.71 -7.07 9.16
N SER A 48 5.34 -7.64 8.01
CA SER A 48 6.27 -8.35 7.14
C SER A 48 7.30 -7.40 6.52
N LEU A 49 6.87 -6.23 6.03
CA LEU A 49 7.78 -5.25 5.42
C LEU A 49 8.74 -4.66 6.45
N THR A 50 8.23 -4.28 7.63
CA THR A 50 9.07 -3.79 8.74
C THR A 50 10.07 -4.87 9.18
N GLY A 51 9.61 -6.12 9.37
CA GLY A 51 10.46 -7.23 9.77
C GLY A 51 11.53 -7.57 8.73
N LEU A 52 11.18 -7.56 7.44
CA LEU A 52 12.14 -7.78 6.35
C LEU A 52 13.16 -6.65 6.26
N LEU A 53 12.75 -5.38 6.43
CA LEU A 53 13.69 -4.26 6.46
C LEU A 53 14.66 -4.38 7.64
N LEU A 54 14.15 -4.66 8.84
CA LEU A 54 14.98 -4.93 10.02
C LEU A 54 16.02 -6.02 9.76
N LEU A 55 15.58 -7.15 9.17
CA LEU A 55 16.44 -8.30 8.91
C LEU A 55 17.47 -8.04 7.80
N LEU A 56 17.07 -7.41 6.69
CA LEU A 56 17.93 -7.26 5.51
C LEU A 56 18.87 -6.06 5.63
N THR A 57 18.43 -4.97 6.24
CA THR A 57 19.19 -3.71 6.29
C THR A 57 19.85 -3.46 7.65
N GLY A 58 19.54 -4.26 8.68
CA GLY A 58 20.13 -4.12 10.02
C GLY A 58 19.73 -2.85 10.74
N THR A 59 18.60 -2.27 10.37
CA THR A 59 18.19 -0.92 10.77
C THR A 59 17.50 -0.90 12.12
N GLY A 60 17.45 0.28 12.76
CA GLY A 60 16.58 0.49 13.91
C GLY A 60 15.11 0.24 13.59
N ALA A 61 14.37 -0.30 14.56
CA ALA A 61 12.93 -0.57 14.41
C ALA A 61 12.14 0.71 14.08
N GLU A 62 12.51 1.83 14.69
CA GLU A 62 11.97 3.16 14.38
C GLU A 62 12.07 3.52 12.89
N THR A 63 13.24 3.33 12.28
CA THR A 63 13.48 3.65 10.87
C THR A 63 12.73 2.71 9.94
N ALA A 64 12.69 1.42 10.25
CA ALA A 64 11.98 0.42 9.46
C ALA A 64 10.46 0.65 9.48
N VAL A 65 9.90 0.98 10.65
CA VAL A 65 8.48 1.35 10.80
C VAL A 65 8.19 2.64 10.04
N ALA A 66 9.02 3.67 10.20
CA ALA A 66 8.86 4.93 9.47
C ALA A 66 8.87 4.71 7.95
N ALA A 67 9.83 3.97 7.43
CA ALA A 67 9.91 3.65 6.00
C ALA A 67 8.64 2.93 5.50
N THR A 68 8.16 1.96 6.27
CA THR A 68 6.94 1.18 5.97
C THR A 68 5.70 2.07 5.95
N LEU A 69 5.53 2.94 6.94
CA LEU A 69 4.38 3.84 6.99
C LEU A 69 4.39 4.86 5.85
N ILE A 70 5.57 5.44 5.54
CA ILE A 70 5.74 6.40 4.44
C ILE A 70 5.37 5.74 3.10
N ILE A 71 5.91 4.56 2.80
CA ILE A 71 5.65 3.90 1.52
C ILE A 71 4.17 3.51 1.35
N ARG A 72 3.51 3.07 2.43
CA ARG A 72 2.11 2.65 2.38
C ARG A 72 1.15 3.82 2.29
N LEU A 73 1.45 4.93 2.96
CA LEU A 73 0.70 6.17 2.81
C LEU A 73 0.75 6.67 1.35
N ALA A 74 1.93 6.61 0.73
CA ALA A 74 2.14 7.08 -0.63
C ALA A 74 1.52 6.19 -1.72
N THR A 75 1.38 4.89 -1.49
CA THR A 75 0.95 3.93 -2.52
C THR A 75 -0.50 3.47 -2.34
N LEU A 76 -0.85 3.02 -1.14
CA LEU A 76 -2.14 2.42 -0.85
C LEU A 76 -3.17 3.50 -0.53
N TRP A 77 -2.89 4.34 0.46
CA TRP A 77 -3.84 5.36 0.91
C TRP A 77 -4.08 6.44 -0.15
N PHE A 78 -3.05 6.77 -0.92
CA PHE A 78 -3.21 7.60 -2.12
C PHE A 78 -4.17 6.97 -3.13
N GLY A 79 -4.00 5.68 -3.45
CA GLY A 79 -4.90 4.96 -4.36
C GLY A 79 -6.33 4.88 -3.83
N VAL A 80 -6.52 4.63 -2.53
CA VAL A 80 -7.84 4.61 -1.88
C VAL A 80 -8.51 5.98 -1.93
N ALA A 81 -7.79 7.05 -1.61
CA ALA A 81 -8.31 8.41 -1.68
C ALA A 81 -8.74 8.77 -3.11
N LEU A 82 -7.94 8.41 -4.11
CA LEU A 82 -8.29 8.55 -5.53
C LEU A 82 -9.55 7.76 -5.91
N GLY A 83 -9.64 6.49 -5.47
CA GLY A 83 -10.79 5.64 -5.71
C GLY A 83 -12.07 6.22 -5.10
N ILE A 84 -12.02 6.65 -3.84
CA ILE A 84 -13.15 7.28 -3.15
C ILE A 84 -13.53 8.59 -3.84
N SER A 85 -12.56 9.43 -4.20
CA SER A 85 -12.80 10.70 -4.89
C SER A 85 -13.52 10.50 -6.22
N THR A 86 -13.07 9.50 -7.00
CA THR A 86 -13.69 9.13 -8.28
C THR A 86 -15.09 8.57 -8.06
N LEU A 87 -15.28 7.68 -7.08
CA LEU A 87 -16.59 7.12 -6.77
C LEU A 87 -17.58 8.22 -6.38
N ILE A 88 -17.20 9.17 -5.53
CA ILE A 88 -18.07 10.28 -5.12
C ILE A 88 -18.43 11.17 -6.32
N ALA A 89 -17.47 11.44 -7.21
CA ALA A 89 -17.67 12.26 -8.40
C ALA A 89 -18.64 11.61 -9.40
N PHE A 90 -18.51 10.30 -9.65
CA PHE A 90 -19.27 9.58 -10.68
C PHE A 90 -20.43 8.73 -10.14
N ARG A 91 -20.73 8.80 -8.83
CA ARG A 91 -21.78 8.00 -8.18
C ARG A 91 -23.15 8.09 -8.86
N ARG A 92 -23.47 9.23 -9.49
CA ARG A 92 -24.76 9.48 -10.13
C ARG A 92 -24.90 8.83 -11.51
N GLU A 93 -23.78 8.61 -12.21
CA GLU A 93 -23.76 7.96 -13.52
C GLU A 93 -23.57 6.44 -13.41
N LEU A 94 -22.81 5.98 -12.40
CA LEU A 94 -22.55 4.56 -12.18
C LEU A 94 -23.72 3.80 -11.52
N LEU A 95 -24.58 4.50 -10.79
CA LEU A 95 -25.78 3.93 -10.14
C LEU A 95 -27.02 4.68 -10.65
N PRO A 96 -27.50 4.39 -11.88
CA PRO A 96 -28.82 4.85 -12.29
C PRO A 96 -29.82 4.29 -11.30
N ALA A 97 -30.60 5.16 -10.67
CA ALA A 97 -31.58 4.76 -9.67
C ALA A 97 -32.44 3.62 -10.24
N SER A 98 -32.45 2.49 -9.55
CA SER A 98 -33.41 1.39 -9.72
C SER A 98 -34.85 1.80 -9.39
N SER A 99 -35.22 3.06 -9.70
CA SER A 99 -36.57 3.60 -9.53
C SER A 99 -37.53 3.04 -10.57
N THR A 100 -37.07 2.63 -11.75
CA THR A 100 -37.96 2.14 -12.82
C THR A 100 -38.44 0.70 -12.62
N ALA A 101 -37.79 -0.11 -11.76
CA ALA A 101 -38.19 -1.50 -11.55
C ALA A 101 -39.38 -1.65 -10.59
N MET A 102 -39.63 -0.67 -9.70
CA MET A 102 -40.71 -0.74 -8.72
C MET A 102 -42.01 -0.08 -9.22
N ASP A 103 -41.92 0.78 -10.24
CA ASP A 103 -43.07 1.40 -10.92
C ASP A 103 -43.70 0.50 -12.01
N ALA A 104 -42.99 -0.52 -12.50
CA ALA A 104 -43.51 -1.48 -13.50
C ALA A 104 -44.24 -2.70 -12.89
N VAL A 105 -44.23 -2.83 -11.55
CA VAL A 105 -44.89 -3.92 -10.79
C VAL A 105 -46.20 -3.44 -10.16
N ARG A 106 -46.54 -2.15 -10.27
CA ARG A 106 -47.83 -1.55 -9.90
C ARG A 106 -48.67 -1.28 -11.14
#